data_AF-A0A7C4S272-F1
#
_entry.id   AF-A0A7C4S272-F1
#
_cell.length_a   1.000
_cell.length_b   1.000
_cell.length_c   1.000
_cell.angle_alpha   90.00
_cell.angle_beta   90.00
_cell.angle_gamma   90.00
#
_symmetry.space_group_name_H-M   'P 1'
#
loop_
_entity.id
_entity.type
_entity.pdbx_description
1 polymer ?
#
loop_
_entity_poly.entity_id
_entity_poly.type
_entity_poly.pdbx_seq_one_letter_code
_entity_poly.pdbx_strand_id
1 'polypeptide(L)'
;MNDSGRGWAARLAGALARRGAPLLLAEIERARAAREALRQRDLLRHFQAAGEGVTWAPPCRVTDPRCVAAGAGAAVGPGAFVRSEGGVSIGAGARIGREALILTFEDGGPEPPRPQAVLIGPRAALGERVTVLPGARIGAGARVPSGSVVAGVVPGEEPRAAAAPAGEGLFFVVGTGRCGTLTISRLLSRHPQLECRHEPRPQWIRLSTEWAHGQTSADAVRTELEAFYRRSAAYPAQKRCGEADQKLWNLIGFLAELLPAARFVWLIRDGRDVVASTFGQEWFPSAARPGHPTAAEHYERWLYYRLNGAACGAFGAAEWERLPLFEKNAWHWAHVNRGIEQAWSALPAERRFFVRLEELAAQTEALCRFLGVAPQPLPVEQGNRATYPVKRWPQWSAAERSAFERWCGAEMDRWYPAWRRDWRG
;
A
#
# COMPACT_ATOMS: atom_id res chain seq x y z
N MET A 1 -19.54 -72.65 -31.26
CA MET A 1 -19.62 -72.27 -29.83
C MET A 1 -18.47 -71.32 -29.54
N ASN A 2 -18.61 -70.05 -29.15
CA ASN A 2 -19.79 -69.21 -29.02
C ASN A 2 -19.34 -67.75 -29.18
N ASP A 3 -19.83 -67.10 -30.24
CA ASP A 3 -19.69 -65.64 -30.50
C ASP A 3 -20.44 -64.78 -29.45
N SER A 4 -21.24 -65.43 -28.61
CA SER A 4 -21.95 -64.82 -27.46
C SER A 4 -21.01 -64.42 -26.31
N GLY A 5 -19.81 -64.99 -26.23
CA GLY A 5 -18.81 -64.72 -25.17
C GLY A 5 -18.07 -63.38 -25.29
N ARG A 6 -17.93 -62.84 -26.50
CA ARG A 6 -17.25 -61.55 -26.74
C ARG A 6 -18.23 -60.36 -26.67
N GLY A 7 -19.49 -60.59 -27.05
CA GLY A 7 -20.54 -59.58 -27.00
C GLY A 7 -20.93 -59.15 -25.58
N TRP A 8 -20.96 -60.06 -24.60
CA TRP A 8 -21.34 -59.70 -23.23
C TRP A 8 -20.25 -58.89 -22.52
N ALA A 9 -18.97 -59.23 -22.66
CA ALA A 9 -17.85 -58.51 -22.07
C ALA A 9 -17.70 -57.09 -22.67
N ALA A 10 -17.88 -56.94 -23.99
CA ALA A 10 -17.89 -55.63 -24.65
C ALA A 10 -19.10 -54.78 -24.22
N ARG A 11 -20.27 -55.40 -24.01
CA ARG A 11 -21.47 -54.72 -23.48
C ARG A 11 -21.31 -54.33 -22.01
N LEU A 12 -20.69 -55.17 -21.18
CA LEU A 12 -20.41 -54.89 -19.76
C LEU A 12 -19.36 -53.78 -19.63
N ALA A 13 -18.28 -53.83 -20.42
CA ALA A 13 -17.26 -52.77 -20.47
C ALA A 13 -17.84 -51.44 -20.99
N GLY A 14 -18.69 -51.48 -22.02
CA GLY A 14 -19.40 -50.30 -22.51
C GLY A 14 -20.40 -49.73 -21.50
N ALA A 15 -21.07 -50.58 -20.70
CA ALA A 15 -21.98 -50.15 -19.64
C ALA A 15 -21.23 -49.59 -18.41
N LEU A 16 -20.10 -50.19 -18.04
CA LEU A 16 -19.20 -49.71 -16.99
C LEU A 16 -18.52 -48.40 -17.38
N ALA A 17 -18.11 -48.24 -18.65
CA ALA A 17 -17.59 -46.97 -19.17
C ALA A 17 -18.67 -45.87 -19.21
N ARG A 18 -19.91 -46.18 -19.61
CA ARG A 18 -21.04 -45.23 -19.59
C ARG A 18 -21.46 -44.81 -18.17
N ARG A 19 -21.29 -45.69 -17.17
CA ARG A 19 -21.56 -45.36 -15.75
C ARG A 19 -20.35 -44.74 -15.04
N GLY A 20 -19.13 -45.11 -15.43
CA GLY A 20 -17.88 -44.67 -14.81
C GLY A 20 -17.32 -43.37 -15.38
N ALA A 21 -17.51 -43.08 -16.67
CA ALA A 21 -17.03 -41.84 -17.28
C ALA A 21 -17.71 -40.58 -16.69
N PRO A 22 -19.03 -40.55 -16.40
CA PRO A 22 -19.65 -39.43 -15.69
C PRO A 22 -19.11 -39.25 -14.28
N LEU A 23 -18.82 -40.34 -13.57
CA LEU A 23 -18.23 -40.30 -12.23
C LEU A 23 -16.78 -39.77 -12.26
N LEU A 24 -15.98 -40.22 -13.23
CA LEU A 24 -14.62 -39.73 -13.43
C LEU A 24 -14.60 -38.26 -13.87
N LEU A 25 -15.50 -37.85 -14.77
CA LEU A 25 -15.64 -36.46 -15.18
C LEU A 25 -16.06 -35.58 -14.00
N ALA A 26 -17.04 -36.02 -13.20
CA ALA A 26 -17.42 -35.33 -11.98
C ALA A 26 -16.25 -35.22 -10.99
N GLU A 27 -15.42 -36.26 -10.86
CA GLU A 27 -14.23 -36.21 -10.02
C GLU A 27 -13.15 -35.26 -10.54
N ILE A 28 -12.92 -35.25 -11.86
CA ILE A 28 -12.01 -34.30 -12.52
C ILE A 28 -12.49 -32.86 -12.31
N GLU A 29 -13.79 -32.61 -12.48
CA GLU A 29 -14.38 -31.28 -12.27
C GLU A 29 -14.33 -30.87 -10.78
N ARG A 30 -14.58 -31.79 -9.84
CA ARG A 30 -14.38 -31.55 -8.41
C ARG A 30 -12.92 -31.22 -8.09
N ALA A 31 -11.97 -31.98 -8.62
CA ALA A 31 -10.54 -31.74 -8.40
C ALA A 31 -10.07 -30.41 -9.01
N ARG A 32 -10.57 -30.05 -10.20
CA ARG A 32 -10.32 -28.73 -10.82
C ARG A 32 -10.88 -27.60 -9.98
N ALA A 33 -12.15 -27.70 -9.56
CA ALA A 33 -12.79 -26.71 -8.70
C ALA A 33 -12.04 -26.53 -7.37
N ALA A 34 -11.58 -27.63 -6.75
CA ALA A 34 -10.81 -27.57 -5.50
C ALA A 34 -9.44 -26.90 -5.69
N ARG A 35 -8.68 -27.28 -6.74
CA ARG A 35 -7.40 -26.65 -7.07
C ARG A 35 -7.55 -25.15 -7.30
N GLU A 36 -8.64 -24.77 -7.92
CA GLU A 36 -8.84 -23.40 -8.31
C GLU A 36 -9.39 -22.53 -7.18
N ALA A 37 -10.20 -23.10 -6.30
CA ALA A 37 -10.55 -22.48 -5.03
C ALA A 37 -9.30 -22.22 -4.15
N LEU A 38 -8.30 -23.12 -4.16
CA LEU A 38 -7.02 -22.88 -3.49
C LEU A 38 -6.25 -21.71 -4.10
N ARG A 39 -6.13 -21.66 -5.43
CA ARG A 39 -5.49 -20.54 -6.15
C ARG A 39 -6.18 -19.21 -5.88
N GLN A 40 -7.51 -19.19 -5.90
CA GLN A 40 -8.28 -18.01 -5.57
C GLN A 40 -8.00 -17.55 -4.13
N ARG A 41 -8.03 -18.46 -3.16
CA ARG A 41 -7.74 -18.14 -1.76
C ARG A 41 -6.31 -17.61 -1.60
N ASP A 42 -5.35 -18.22 -2.29
CA ASP A 42 -3.96 -17.75 -2.25
C ASP A 42 -3.81 -16.37 -2.90
N LEU A 43 -4.49 -16.09 -4.02
CA LEU A 43 -4.47 -14.77 -4.64
C LEU A 43 -5.07 -13.69 -3.73
N LEU A 44 -6.25 -13.95 -3.15
CA LEU A 44 -6.94 -13.00 -2.27
C LEU A 44 -6.15 -12.69 -0.99
N ARG A 45 -5.32 -13.62 -0.50
CA ARG A 45 -4.40 -13.37 0.63
C ARG A 45 -3.34 -12.31 0.33
N HIS A 46 -3.00 -12.12 -0.94
CA HIS A 46 -2.04 -11.12 -1.39
C HIS A 46 -2.70 -9.79 -1.78
N PHE A 47 -4.04 -9.71 -1.76
CA PHE A 47 -4.74 -8.46 -2.00
C PHE A 47 -4.44 -7.46 -0.88
N GLN A 48 -4.42 -6.18 -1.23
CA GLN A 48 -4.32 -5.10 -0.26
C GLN A 48 -5.46 -5.18 0.77
N ALA A 49 -6.65 -5.48 0.29
CA ALA A 49 -7.84 -5.77 1.08
C ALA A 49 -8.79 -6.66 0.27
N ALA A 50 -9.36 -7.66 0.93
CA ALA A 50 -10.44 -8.49 0.38
C ALA A 50 -11.53 -8.60 1.44
N GLY A 51 -12.71 -8.06 1.14
CA GLY A 51 -13.88 -8.17 1.99
C GLY A 51 -14.45 -9.58 2.04
N GLU A 52 -15.36 -9.81 2.99
CA GLU A 52 -16.08 -11.07 3.10
C GLU A 52 -16.86 -11.38 1.81
N GLY A 53 -16.86 -12.64 1.38
CA GLY A 53 -17.61 -13.08 0.20
C GLY A 53 -17.07 -12.59 -1.14
N VAL A 54 -15.86 -12.01 -1.20
CA VAL A 54 -15.21 -11.66 -2.47
C VAL A 54 -15.00 -12.92 -3.31
N THR A 55 -15.44 -12.88 -4.57
CA THR A 55 -15.21 -13.95 -5.54
C THR A 55 -14.31 -13.47 -6.67
N TRP A 56 -13.26 -14.25 -6.96
CA TRP A 56 -12.31 -13.97 -8.03
C TRP A 56 -12.24 -15.19 -8.93
N ALA A 57 -13.14 -15.23 -9.91
CA ALA A 57 -13.44 -16.44 -10.65
C ALA A 57 -12.31 -16.78 -11.64
N PRO A 58 -11.84 -18.02 -11.67
CA PRO A 58 -10.71 -18.46 -12.47
C PRO A 58 -11.05 -18.80 -13.92
N PRO A 59 -10.09 -18.76 -14.87
CA PRO A 59 -8.73 -18.26 -14.70
C PRO A 59 -8.74 -16.73 -14.64
N CYS A 60 -7.99 -16.12 -13.72
CA CYS A 60 -7.78 -14.68 -13.74
C CYS A 60 -6.30 -14.37 -13.52
N ARG A 61 -5.86 -13.23 -14.04
CA ARG A 61 -4.47 -12.76 -13.90
C ARG A 61 -4.46 -11.37 -13.31
N VAL A 62 -3.59 -11.17 -12.32
CA VAL A 62 -3.30 -9.88 -11.70
C VAL A 62 -1.79 -9.69 -11.70
N THR A 63 -1.30 -8.53 -12.14
CA THR A 63 0.15 -8.24 -12.16
C THR A 63 0.71 -8.06 -10.75
N ASP A 64 0.05 -7.26 -9.92
CA ASP A 64 0.41 -7.04 -8.51
C ASP A 64 -0.80 -7.10 -7.59
N PRO A 65 -1.09 -8.25 -6.98
CA PRO A 65 -2.25 -8.38 -6.09
C PRO A 65 -2.24 -7.36 -4.94
N ARG A 66 -1.07 -6.91 -4.48
CA ARG A 66 -0.95 -5.94 -3.38
C ARG A 66 -1.46 -4.54 -3.72
N CYS A 67 -1.76 -4.27 -4.99
CA CYS A 67 -2.37 -3.02 -5.45
C CYS A 67 -3.88 -3.15 -5.72
N VAL A 68 -4.49 -4.30 -5.41
CA VAL A 68 -5.92 -4.55 -5.60
C VAL A 68 -6.63 -4.57 -4.25
N ALA A 69 -7.71 -3.79 -4.16
CA ALA A 69 -8.65 -3.80 -3.05
C ALA A 69 -10.04 -4.20 -3.57
N ALA A 70 -10.67 -5.18 -2.92
CA ALA A 70 -12.01 -5.65 -3.26
C ALA A 70 -12.92 -5.59 -2.02
N GLY A 71 -13.98 -4.80 -2.09
CA GLY A 71 -14.98 -4.69 -1.04
C GLY A 71 -15.83 -5.96 -0.90
N ALA A 72 -16.55 -6.07 0.22
CA ALA A 72 -17.36 -7.26 0.53
C ALA A 72 -18.33 -7.62 -0.61
N GLY A 73 -18.40 -8.91 -0.95
CA GLY A 73 -19.25 -9.45 -2.01
C GLY A 73 -18.90 -9.01 -3.44
N ALA A 74 -17.77 -8.34 -3.66
CA ALA A 74 -17.30 -8.02 -5.01
C ALA A 74 -17.00 -9.32 -5.78
N ALA A 75 -17.35 -9.35 -7.07
CA ALA A 75 -17.22 -10.52 -7.91
C ALA A 75 -16.53 -10.17 -9.23
N VAL A 76 -15.47 -10.90 -9.58
CA VAL A 76 -14.78 -10.81 -10.87
C VAL A 76 -14.95 -12.11 -11.63
N GLY A 77 -15.48 -12.02 -12.84
CA GLY A 77 -15.76 -13.16 -13.72
C GLY A 77 -14.49 -13.79 -14.30
N PRO A 78 -14.60 -15.04 -14.79
CA PRO A 78 -13.48 -15.77 -15.36
C PRO A 78 -12.88 -15.08 -16.59
N GLY A 79 -11.57 -15.19 -16.75
CA GLY A 79 -10.80 -14.66 -17.88
C GLY A 79 -10.32 -13.23 -17.69
N ALA A 80 -10.55 -12.59 -16.54
CA ALA A 80 -10.15 -11.20 -16.35
C ALA A 80 -8.62 -11.04 -16.25
N PHE A 81 -8.12 -9.96 -16.85
CA PHE A 81 -6.73 -9.52 -16.73
C PHE A 81 -6.70 -8.13 -16.07
N VAL A 82 -5.98 -8.03 -14.95
CA VAL A 82 -5.89 -6.81 -14.15
C VAL A 82 -4.44 -6.37 -14.01
N ARG A 83 -4.10 -5.27 -14.66
CA ARG A 83 -2.82 -4.59 -14.51
C ARG A 83 -2.93 -3.54 -13.41
N SER A 84 -2.50 -3.87 -12.21
CA SER A 84 -2.90 -3.21 -10.96
C SER A 84 -1.91 -2.21 -10.39
N GLU A 85 -0.73 -1.99 -10.98
CA GLU A 85 0.39 -1.26 -10.39
C GLU A 85 0.06 0.20 -10.00
N GLY A 86 -0.89 0.84 -10.68
CA GLY A 86 -1.41 2.18 -10.33
C GLY A 86 -2.50 2.19 -9.27
N GLY A 87 -2.99 1.02 -8.85
CA GLY A 87 -4.07 0.82 -7.89
C GLY A 87 -5.40 0.46 -8.55
N VAL A 88 -6.06 -0.60 -8.05
CA VAL A 88 -7.42 -0.98 -8.47
C VAL A 88 -8.29 -1.12 -7.23
N SER A 89 -9.32 -0.29 -7.13
CA SER A 89 -10.33 -0.35 -6.07
C SER A 89 -11.65 -0.84 -6.64
N ILE A 90 -12.14 -1.97 -6.15
CA ILE A 90 -13.42 -2.58 -6.53
C ILE A 90 -14.35 -2.48 -5.32
N GLY A 91 -15.39 -1.66 -5.44
CA GLY A 91 -16.32 -1.39 -4.35
C GLY A 91 -17.17 -2.61 -3.97
N ALA A 92 -17.72 -2.58 -2.75
CA ALA A 92 -18.57 -3.66 -2.24
C ALA A 92 -19.72 -4.01 -3.20
N GLY A 93 -19.92 -5.30 -3.44
CA GLY A 93 -20.97 -5.84 -4.31
C GLY A 93 -20.83 -5.51 -5.80
N ALA A 94 -19.72 -4.92 -6.24
CA ALA A 94 -19.47 -4.71 -7.67
C ALA A 94 -19.32 -6.05 -8.40
N ARG A 95 -19.82 -6.12 -9.63
CA ARG A 95 -19.79 -7.31 -10.49
C ARG A 95 -19.07 -6.97 -11.78
N ILE A 96 -17.99 -7.70 -12.06
CA ILE A 96 -17.21 -7.55 -13.29
C ILE A 96 -17.40 -8.82 -14.10
N GLY A 97 -17.88 -8.68 -15.34
CA GLY A 97 -18.14 -9.78 -16.25
C GLY A 97 -16.89 -10.55 -16.67
N ARG A 98 -17.11 -11.60 -17.46
CA ARG A 98 -16.05 -12.47 -17.98
C ARG A 98 -15.10 -11.69 -18.88
N GLU A 99 -13.84 -12.11 -18.91
CA GLU A 99 -12.84 -11.60 -19.87
C GLU A 99 -12.65 -10.06 -19.83
N ALA A 100 -12.89 -9.45 -18.68
CA ALA A 100 -12.66 -8.01 -18.51
C ALA A 100 -11.15 -7.68 -18.50
N LEU A 101 -10.80 -6.55 -19.11
CA LEU A 101 -9.45 -6.00 -19.13
C LEU A 101 -9.42 -4.74 -18.27
N ILE A 102 -8.64 -4.72 -17.18
CA ILE A 102 -8.51 -3.55 -16.31
C ILE A 102 -7.06 -3.10 -16.31
N LEU A 103 -6.82 -1.87 -16.76
CA LEU A 103 -5.48 -1.32 -16.94
C LEU A 103 -5.28 -0.08 -16.07
N THR A 104 -4.18 -0.05 -15.32
CA THR A 104 -3.74 1.15 -14.59
C THR A 104 -2.61 1.89 -15.29
N PHE A 105 -2.04 1.34 -16.36
CA PHE A 105 -1.15 2.04 -17.31
C PHE A 105 -1.09 1.26 -18.62
N GLU A 106 -0.55 1.91 -19.65
CA GLU A 106 -0.29 1.34 -20.96
C GLU A 106 1.20 1.44 -21.28
N ASP A 107 1.73 0.41 -21.94
CA ASP A 107 3.11 0.41 -22.44
C ASP A 107 3.16 1.03 -23.85
N GLY A 108 4.33 1.52 -24.28
CA GLY A 108 4.60 1.86 -25.69
C GLY A 108 4.59 3.34 -26.04
N GLY A 109 4.46 4.23 -25.05
CA GLY A 109 4.69 5.67 -25.23
C GLY A 109 6.18 6.04 -25.16
N PRO A 110 6.57 7.24 -25.63
CA PRO A 110 7.94 7.76 -25.52
C PRO A 110 8.32 8.12 -24.06
N GLU A 111 7.32 8.38 -23.21
CA GLU A 111 7.51 8.62 -21.78
C GLU A 111 7.35 7.32 -20.96
N PRO A 112 8.01 7.21 -19.80
CA PRO A 112 7.75 6.13 -18.85
C PRO A 112 6.25 6.08 -18.51
N PRO A 113 5.63 4.88 -18.47
CA PRO A 113 4.21 4.76 -18.17
C PRO A 113 3.90 5.37 -16.81
N ARG A 114 2.88 6.24 -16.76
CA ARG A 114 2.39 6.84 -15.51
C ARG A 114 1.17 6.06 -15.02
N PRO A 115 1.29 5.28 -13.94
CA PRO A 115 0.18 4.53 -13.41
C PRO A 115 -0.92 5.46 -12.89
N GLN A 116 -2.17 5.19 -13.24
CA GLN A 116 -3.36 5.90 -12.80
C GLN A 116 -4.33 4.91 -12.18
N ALA A 117 -4.85 5.24 -11.00
CA ALA A 117 -5.75 4.35 -10.28
C ALA A 117 -7.06 4.14 -11.05
N VAL A 118 -7.55 2.90 -11.05
CA VAL A 118 -8.89 2.55 -11.55
C VAL A 118 -9.82 2.35 -10.35
N LEU A 119 -10.93 3.08 -10.35
CA LEU A 119 -11.89 3.09 -9.24
C LEU A 119 -13.25 2.58 -9.74
N ILE A 120 -13.67 1.42 -9.25
CA ILE A 120 -14.97 0.81 -9.55
C ILE A 120 -15.85 0.93 -8.33
N GLY A 121 -16.96 1.65 -8.46
CA GLY A 121 -17.86 1.98 -7.36
C GLY A 121 -18.62 0.78 -6.80
N PRO A 122 -19.15 0.89 -5.56
CA PRO A 122 -19.99 -0.15 -4.96
C PRO A 122 -21.19 -0.49 -5.87
N ARG A 123 -21.55 -1.77 -5.97
CA ARG A 123 -22.66 -2.26 -6.80
C ARG A 123 -22.56 -1.95 -8.31
N ALA A 124 -21.44 -1.41 -8.80
CA ALA A 124 -21.24 -1.24 -10.23
C ALA A 124 -21.31 -2.60 -10.94
N ALA A 125 -21.92 -2.65 -12.12
CA ALA A 125 -22.07 -3.85 -12.93
C ALA A 125 -21.43 -3.63 -14.29
N LEU A 126 -20.28 -4.26 -14.51
CA LEU A 126 -19.58 -4.28 -15.79
C LEU A 126 -19.92 -5.57 -16.51
N GLY A 127 -20.36 -5.46 -17.76
CA GLY A 127 -20.65 -6.59 -18.64
C GLY A 127 -19.39 -7.39 -18.98
N GLU A 128 -19.57 -8.41 -19.81
CA GLU A 128 -18.47 -9.24 -20.29
C GLU A 128 -17.58 -8.45 -21.27
N ARG A 129 -16.28 -8.74 -21.30
CA ARG A 129 -15.31 -8.15 -22.23
C ARG A 129 -15.26 -6.61 -22.17
N VAL A 130 -15.51 -6.05 -20.99
CA VAL A 130 -15.30 -4.61 -20.75
C VAL A 130 -13.81 -4.34 -20.61
N THR A 131 -13.33 -3.29 -21.29
CA THR A 131 -11.99 -2.74 -21.11
C THR A 131 -12.08 -1.47 -20.28
N VAL A 132 -11.40 -1.41 -19.15
CA VAL A 132 -11.30 -0.25 -18.27
C VAL A 132 -9.90 0.33 -18.38
N LEU A 133 -9.82 1.55 -18.89
CA LEU A 133 -8.55 2.24 -19.16
C LEU A 133 -7.98 2.93 -17.91
N PRO A 134 -6.68 3.29 -17.91
CA PRO A 134 -6.04 3.98 -16.80
C PRO A 134 -6.79 5.24 -16.38
N GLY A 135 -6.95 5.44 -15.06
CA GLY A 135 -7.62 6.62 -14.50
C GLY A 135 -9.15 6.56 -14.53
N ALA A 136 -9.75 5.50 -15.05
CA ALA A 136 -11.20 5.38 -15.12
C ALA A 136 -11.86 5.32 -13.73
N ARG A 137 -13.00 6.01 -13.60
CA ARG A 137 -13.81 6.09 -12.38
C ARG A 137 -15.25 5.71 -12.71
N ILE A 138 -15.67 4.54 -12.24
CA ILE A 138 -17.01 4.02 -12.46
C ILE A 138 -17.82 4.25 -11.18
N GLY A 139 -18.91 5.00 -11.26
CA GLY A 139 -19.73 5.37 -10.11
C GLY A 139 -20.45 4.18 -9.46
N ALA A 140 -20.98 4.42 -8.26
CA ALA A 140 -21.77 3.41 -7.54
C ALA A 140 -23.00 3.01 -8.36
N GLY A 141 -23.34 1.72 -8.43
CA GLY A 141 -24.50 1.22 -9.17
C GLY A 141 -24.44 1.41 -10.70
N ALA A 142 -23.38 2.00 -11.25
CA ALA A 142 -23.24 2.23 -12.68
C ALA A 142 -23.26 0.92 -13.47
N ARG A 143 -23.91 0.93 -14.63
CA ARG A 143 -24.00 -0.22 -15.53
C ARG A 143 -23.20 0.04 -16.79
N VAL A 144 -22.20 -0.79 -17.05
CA VAL A 144 -21.36 -0.74 -18.24
C VAL A 144 -21.70 -1.94 -19.12
N PRO A 145 -22.24 -1.76 -20.34
CA PRO A 145 -22.57 -2.86 -21.24
C PRO A 145 -21.37 -3.72 -21.64
N SER A 146 -21.61 -4.98 -22.01
CA SER A 146 -20.57 -5.88 -22.51
C SER A 146 -19.85 -5.30 -23.73
N GLY A 147 -18.53 -5.50 -23.83
CA GLY A 147 -17.70 -5.01 -24.93
C GLY A 147 -17.35 -3.52 -24.87
N SER A 148 -17.79 -2.79 -23.84
CA SER A 148 -17.50 -1.36 -23.71
C SER A 148 -16.02 -1.09 -23.40
N VAL A 149 -15.51 0.03 -23.89
CA VAL A 149 -14.23 0.62 -23.46
C VAL A 149 -14.55 1.83 -22.58
N VAL A 150 -14.11 1.81 -21.33
CA VAL A 150 -14.34 2.87 -20.36
C VAL A 150 -13.08 3.70 -20.21
N ALA A 151 -13.18 4.96 -20.65
CA ALA A 151 -12.21 6.01 -20.42
C ALA A 151 -12.83 7.11 -19.54
N GLY A 152 -12.11 7.58 -18.52
CA GLY A 152 -12.60 8.66 -17.66
C GLY A 152 -13.73 8.26 -16.72
N VAL A 153 -14.73 9.13 -16.55
CA VAL A 153 -15.76 9.00 -15.51
C VAL A 153 -17.06 8.44 -16.09
N VAL A 154 -17.55 7.35 -15.49
CA VAL A 154 -18.94 6.88 -15.67
C VAL A 154 -19.73 7.28 -14.43
N PRO A 155 -20.78 8.12 -14.57
CA PRO A 155 -21.57 8.54 -13.42
C PRO A 155 -22.29 7.34 -12.78
N GLY A 156 -22.58 7.46 -11.49
CA GLY A 156 -23.32 6.46 -10.72
C GLY A 156 -24.42 7.10 -9.89
N GLU A 157 -24.97 6.30 -8.98
CA GLU A 157 -25.91 6.76 -7.96
C GLU A 157 -25.27 7.79 -7.03
N GLU A 158 -26.11 8.69 -6.52
CA GLU A 158 -25.70 9.66 -5.49
C GLU A 158 -25.16 8.97 -4.23
N PRO A 159 -24.13 9.54 -3.58
CA PRO A 159 -23.59 9.00 -2.34
C PRO A 159 -24.68 8.89 -1.27
N ARG A 160 -24.95 7.66 -0.78
CA ARG A 160 -25.75 7.51 0.44
C ARG A 160 -24.93 7.96 1.65
N ALA A 161 -25.56 8.69 2.57
CA ALA A 161 -24.95 9.13 3.82
C ALA A 161 -24.29 7.95 4.55
N ALA A 162 -23.03 8.12 4.96
CA ALA A 162 -22.28 7.09 5.66
C ALA A 162 -22.91 6.81 7.04
N ALA A 163 -23.16 5.53 7.34
CA ALA A 163 -23.54 5.08 8.68
C ALA A 163 -22.25 4.83 9.51
N ALA A 164 -22.20 5.40 10.72
CA ALA A 164 -21.08 5.43 11.69
C ALA A 164 -19.92 6.41 11.38
N PRO A 165 -19.23 6.96 12.42
CA PRO A 165 -18.05 7.80 12.23
C PRO A 165 -16.91 6.95 11.65
N ALA A 166 -16.49 7.24 10.43
CA ALA A 166 -15.43 6.44 9.81
C ALA A 166 -14.08 6.66 10.47
N GLY A 167 -13.27 5.61 10.41
CA GLY A 167 -11.95 5.58 11.04
C GLY A 167 -11.95 5.03 12.44
N GLU A 168 -13.10 4.60 12.98
CA GLU A 168 -13.12 3.97 14.30
C GLU A 168 -12.24 2.71 14.29
N GLY A 169 -11.35 2.61 15.29
CA GLY A 169 -10.38 1.53 15.37
C GLY A 169 -9.21 1.64 14.39
N LEU A 170 -9.15 2.66 13.53
CA LEU A 170 -8.03 2.88 12.63
C LEU A 170 -6.94 3.78 13.24
N PHE A 171 -5.68 3.45 12.97
CA PHE A 171 -4.56 4.31 13.31
C PHE A 171 -3.45 4.31 12.26
N PHE A 172 -2.70 5.40 12.17
CA PHE A 172 -1.62 5.57 11.19
C PHE A 172 -0.33 5.93 11.91
N VAL A 173 0.72 5.14 11.70
CA VAL A 173 2.07 5.46 12.14
C VAL A 173 2.84 6.10 10.98
N VAL A 174 3.15 7.39 11.14
CA VAL A 174 3.82 8.22 10.14
C VAL A 174 5.27 8.45 10.52
N GLY A 175 6.16 8.56 9.53
CA GLY A 175 7.59 8.78 9.73
C GLY A 175 8.35 8.91 8.40
N THR A 176 9.67 9.10 8.47
CA THR A 176 10.52 9.41 7.29
C THR A 176 10.97 8.21 6.46
N GLY A 177 10.58 6.99 6.84
CA GLY A 177 11.32 5.79 6.45
C GLY A 177 12.64 5.68 7.23
N ARG A 178 13.11 4.44 7.43
CA ARG A 178 14.30 4.11 8.25
C ARG A 178 14.26 4.58 9.73
N CYS A 179 13.10 5.04 10.19
CA CYS A 179 12.84 5.43 11.58
C CYS A 179 12.25 4.30 12.46
N GLY A 180 12.24 3.06 11.98
CA GLY A 180 11.74 1.91 12.75
C GLY A 180 10.26 1.59 12.57
N THR A 181 9.64 2.00 11.45
CA THR A 181 8.25 1.68 11.09
C THR A 181 7.96 0.17 11.08
N LEU A 182 8.89 -0.66 10.60
CA LEU A 182 8.79 -2.12 10.70
C LEU A 182 8.84 -2.62 12.15
N THR A 183 9.66 -1.99 13.00
CA THR A 183 9.81 -2.36 14.40
C THR A 183 8.50 -2.11 15.15
N ILE A 184 7.93 -0.90 15.04
CA ILE A 184 6.68 -0.57 15.72
C ILE A 184 5.50 -1.39 15.18
N SER A 185 5.47 -1.72 13.88
CA SER A 185 4.36 -2.51 13.31
C SER A 185 4.36 -3.94 13.86
N ARG A 186 5.53 -4.57 13.94
CA ARG A 186 5.70 -5.90 14.55
C ARG A 186 5.39 -5.86 16.04
N LEU A 187 5.87 -4.83 16.73
CA LEU A 187 5.62 -4.62 18.15
C LEU A 187 4.13 -4.54 18.45
N LEU A 188 3.40 -3.65 17.78
CA LEU A 188 1.96 -3.45 18.00
C LEU A 188 1.15 -4.71 17.64
N SER A 189 1.53 -5.42 16.57
CA SER A 189 0.82 -6.64 16.14
C SER A 189 0.96 -7.83 17.09
N ARG A 190 1.83 -7.74 18.11
CA ARG A 190 1.89 -8.73 19.20
C ARG A 190 0.77 -8.55 20.22
N HIS A 191 0.11 -7.39 20.24
CA HIS A 191 -1.07 -7.17 21.06
C HIS A 191 -2.28 -7.89 20.45
N PRO A 192 -3.04 -8.72 21.21
CA PRO A 192 -4.14 -9.52 20.65
C PRO A 192 -5.23 -8.70 19.97
N GLN A 193 -5.49 -7.48 20.47
CA GLN A 193 -6.47 -6.53 19.94
C GLN A 193 -5.94 -5.57 18.85
N LEU A 194 -4.65 -5.64 18.47
CA LEU A 194 -4.06 -4.77 17.46
C LEU A 194 -3.60 -5.56 16.23
N GLU A 195 -3.69 -4.92 15.08
CA GLU A 195 -3.03 -5.34 13.86
C GLU A 195 -2.36 -4.12 13.23
N CYS A 196 -1.04 -4.13 13.05
CA CYS A 196 -0.32 -3.04 12.41
C CYS A 196 0.47 -3.54 11.21
N ARG A 197 0.05 -3.15 10.01
CA ARG A 197 0.66 -3.56 8.74
C ARG A 197 1.79 -2.61 8.39
N HIS A 198 2.92 -3.15 7.93
CA HIS A 198 4.04 -2.35 7.44
C HIS A 198 3.95 -2.15 5.94
N GLU A 199 3.95 -0.90 5.49
CA GLU A 199 3.92 -0.50 4.08
C GLU A 199 2.92 -1.28 3.18
N PRO A 200 1.67 -1.51 3.62
CA PRO A 200 0.71 -2.37 2.93
C PRO A 200 0.28 -1.92 1.52
N ARG A 201 0.66 -0.72 1.07
CA ARG A 201 0.08 -0.04 -0.11
C ARG A 201 1.14 0.48 -1.07
N PRO A 202 1.75 -0.38 -1.90
CA PRO A 202 2.87 0.02 -2.74
C PRO A 202 2.48 1.04 -3.83
N GLN A 203 1.22 1.06 -4.29
CA GLN A 203 0.76 2.04 -5.29
C GLN A 203 0.68 3.47 -4.75
N TRP A 204 0.51 3.68 -3.44
CA TRP A 204 0.41 5.02 -2.87
C TRP A 204 1.76 5.73 -2.70
N ILE A 205 2.87 5.04 -2.99
CA ILE A 205 4.17 5.71 -3.14
C ILE A 205 4.04 6.79 -4.22
N ARG A 206 3.42 6.43 -5.36
CA ARG A 206 3.04 7.36 -6.41
C ARG A 206 2.21 8.51 -5.86
N LEU A 207 1.08 8.19 -5.23
CA LEU A 207 0.11 9.19 -4.77
C LEU A 207 0.73 10.23 -3.83
N SER A 208 1.53 9.77 -2.86
CA SER A 208 2.26 10.65 -1.93
C SER A 208 3.29 11.52 -2.65
N THR A 209 4.07 10.95 -3.57
CA THR A 209 5.11 11.68 -4.29
C THR A 209 4.53 12.68 -5.28
N GLU A 210 3.54 12.29 -6.08
CA GLU A 210 2.83 13.20 -7.01
C GLU A 210 2.20 14.37 -6.27
N TRP A 211 1.61 14.13 -5.09
CA TRP A 211 1.09 15.20 -4.25
C TRP A 211 2.21 16.13 -3.75
N ALA A 212 3.32 15.57 -3.25
CA ALA A 212 4.47 16.36 -2.82
C ALA A 212 5.10 17.19 -3.96
N HIS A 213 5.03 16.70 -5.20
CA HIS A 213 5.61 17.32 -6.39
C HIS A 213 4.63 18.24 -7.13
N GLY A 214 3.41 18.43 -6.62
CA GLY A 214 2.38 19.25 -7.28
C GLY A 214 1.89 18.68 -8.62
N GLN A 215 2.03 17.37 -8.83
CA GLN A 215 1.67 16.65 -10.07
C GLN A 215 0.24 16.10 -10.05
N THR A 216 -0.47 16.20 -8.92
CA THR A 216 -1.85 15.78 -8.75
C THR A 216 -2.63 16.78 -7.92
N SER A 217 -3.96 16.73 -7.98
CA SER A 217 -4.84 17.64 -7.22
C SER A 217 -5.27 17.05 -5.88
N ALA A 218 -5.65 17.92 -4.95
CA ALA A 218 -6.24 17.51 -3.66
C ALA A 218 -7.48 16.62 -3.83
N ASP A 219 -8.32 16.92 -4.82
CA ASP A 219 -9.52 16.13 -5.13
C ASP A 219 -9.17 14.73 -5.66
N ALA A 220 -8.11 14.61 -6.48
CA ALA A 220 -7.64 13.31 -6.94
C ALA A 220 -7.13 12.46 -5.77
N VAL A 221 -6.34 13.04 -4.87
CA VAL A 221 -5.87 12.38 -3.64
C VAL A 221 -7.05 11.92 -2.78
N ARG A 222 -8.00 12.82 -2.51
CA ARG A 222 -9.21 12.52 -1.75
C ARG A 222 -10.00 11.38 -2.37
N THR A 223 -10.18 11.41 -3.70
CA THR A 223 -10.94 10.40 -4.43
C THR A 223 -10.30 9.01 -4.32
N GLU A 224 -8.98 8.91 -4.49
CA GLU A 224 -8.26 7.63 -4.35
C GLU A 224 -8.33 7.09 -2.91
N LEU A 225 -8.11 7.96 -1.91
CA LEU A 225 -8.18 7.57 -0.50
C LEU A 225 -9.60 7.13 -0.10
N GLU A 226 -10.63 7.86 -0.53
CA GLU A 226 -12.03 7.54 -0.26
C GLU A 226 -12.43 6.21 -0.92
N ALA A 227 -12.09 6.01 -2.18
CA ALA A 227 -12.38 4.78 -2.90
C ALA A 227 -11.80 3.55 -2.19
N PHE A 228 -10.63 3.69 -1.59
CA PHE A 228 -10.10 2.65 -0.72
C PHE A 228 -10.83 2.60 0.63
N TYR A 229 -10.63 3.58 1.52
CA TYR A 229 -11.02 3.47 2.94
C TYR A 229 -12.54 3.41 3.18
N ARG A 230 -13.35 4.02 2.32
CA ARG A 230 -14.81 4.04 2.48
C ARG A 230 -15.53 3.00 1.65
N ARG A 231 -14.95 2.57 0.52
CA ARG A 231 -15.68 1.78 -0.49
C ARG A 231 -15.15 0.36 -0.70
N SER A 232 -13.87 0.11 -0.39
CA SER A 232 -13.19 -1.15 -0.77
C SER A 232 -12.39 -1.78 0.38
N ALA A 233 -11.99 -1.01 1.39
CA ALA A 233 -11.18 -1.50 2.50
C ALA A 233 -11.99 -2.44 3.40
N ALA A 234 -11.35 -3.55 3.77
CA ALA A 234 -11.85 -4.49 4.75
C ALA A 234 -10.82 -4.60 5.88
N TYR A 235 -11.20 -4.14 7.07
CA TYR A 235 -10.43 -4.31 8.30
C TYR A 235 -11.16 -5.30 9.21
N PRO A 236 -10.44 -6.17 9.92
CA PRO A 236 -11.05 -7.05 10.93
C PRO A 236 -11.83 -6.24 11.96
N ALA A 237 -13.13 -6.52 12.12
CA ALA A 237 -13.99 -5.80 13.05
C ALA A 237 -13.57 -5.97 14.53
N GLN A 238 -12.89 -7.07 14.86
CA GLN A 238 -12.49 -7.41 16.23
C GLN A 238 -11.15 -6.81 16.65
N LYS A 239 -10.41 -6.15 15.74
CA LYS A 239 -9.11 -5.56 16.02
C LYS A 239 -9.08 -4.09 15.65
N ARG A 240 -8.30 -3.32 16.40
CA ARG A 240 -7.87 -2.00 15.93
C ARG A 240 -6.75 -2.18 14.93
N CYS A 241 -6.90 -1.57 13.78
CA CYS A 241 -6.04 -1.79 12.63
C CYS A 241 -5.23 -0.53 12.33
N GLY A 242 -3.95 -0.70 12.02
CA GLY A 242 -3.15 0.43 11.63
C GLY A 242 -2.06 0.13 10.64
N GLU A 243 -1.45 1.21 10.18
CA GLU A 243 -0.50 1.18 9.07
C GLU A 243 0.73 1.98 9.45
N ALA A 244 1.89 1.34 9.39
CA ALA A 244 3.17 1.97 9.63
C ALA A 244 3.92 2.17 8.33
N ASP A 245 4.00 3.43 7.88
CA ASP A 245 4.26 3.70 6.48
C ASP A 245 4.82 5.10 6.23
N GLN A 246 5.94 5.16 5.52
CA GLN A 246 6.65 6.41 5.27
C GLN A 246 5.91 7.35 4.31
N LYS A 247 5.09 6.82 3.38
CA LYS A 247 4.39 7.64 2.38
C LYS A 247 3.19 8.42 2.95
N LEU A 248 2.79 8.13 4.19
CA LEU A 248 1.63 8.81 4.81
C LEU A 248 1.99 10.20 5.35
N TRP A 249 3.28 10.57 5.33
CA TRP A 249 3.80 11.81 5.93
C TRP A 249 3.06 13.09 5.47
N ASN A 250 2.70 13.17 4.19
CA ASN A 250 1.98 14.30 3.58
C ASN A 250 0.50 14.02 3.32
N LEU A 251 -0.02 12.89 3.80
CA LEU A 251 -1.42 12.48 3.64
C LEU A 251 -2.24 12.60 4.92
N ILE A 252 -1.61 13.02 6.03
CA ILE A 252 -2.23 13.14 7.36
C ILE A 252 -3.53 13.96 7.30
N GLY A 253 -3.50 15.14 6.68
CA GLY A 253 -4.67 16.02 6.57
C GLY A 253 -5.85 15.36 5.86
N PHE A 254 -5.61 14.77 4.69
CA PHE A 254 -6.64 14.05 3.92
C PHE A 254 -7.23 12.87 4.71
N LEU A 255 -6.37 12.08 5.36
CA LEU A 255 -6.80 10.94 6.17
C LEU A 255 -7.60 11.41 7.39
N ALA A 256 -7.17 12.49 8.04
CA ALA A 256 -7.82 13.00 9.24
C ALA A 256 -9.22 13.54 8.96
N GLU A 257 -9.42 14.14 7.78
CA GLU A 257 -10.71 14.61 7.28
C GLU A 257 -11.60 13.45 6.84
N LEU A 258 -11.06 12.50 6.08
CA LEU A 258 -11.79 11.33 5.58
C LEU A 258 -12.21 10.38 6.71
N LEU A 259 -11.39 10.26 7.75
CA LEU A 259 -11.50 9.31 8.85
C LEU A 259 -11.42 10.06 10.19
N PRO A 260 -12.48 10.78 10.59
CA PRO A 260 -12.46 11.67 11.76
C PRO A 260 -12.19 10.94 13.09
N ALA A 261 -12.48 9.65 13.18
CA ALA A 261 -12.19 8.85 14.38
C ALA A 261 -10.79 8.20 14.39
N ALA A 262 -10.02 8.32 13.29
CA ALA A 262 -8.69 7.72 13.21
C ALA A 262 -7.65 8.48 14.05
N ARG A 263 -6.66 7.72 14.53
CA ARG A 263 -5.55 8.20 15.37
C ARG A 263 -4.22 8.19 14.62
N PHE A 264 -3.30 9.08 14.99
CA PHE A 264 -2.03 9.29 14.30
C PHE A 264 -0.85 9.24 15.27
N VAL A 265 0.10 8.36 14.99
CA VAL A 265 1.33 8.19 15.75
C VAL A 265 2.48 8.73 14.91
N TRP A 266 3.16 9.78 15.36
CA TRP A 266 4.40 10.21 14.74
C TRP A 266 5.56 9.45 15.37
N LEU A 267 6.15 8.55 14.57
CA LEU A 267 7.38 7.84 14.91
C LEU A 267 8.58 8.55 14.29
N ILE A 268 9.43 9.12 15.13
CA ILE A 268 10.69 9.73 14.72
C ILE A 268 11.88 8.92 15.25
N ARG A 269 13.01 9.01 14.55
CA ARG A 269 14.31 8.48 14.97
C ARG A 269 15.36 9.57 14.81
N ASP A 270 16.42 9.52 15.61
CA ASP A 270 17.53 10.47 15.54
C ASP A 270 18.00 10.65 14.09
N GLY A 271 18.06 11.91 13.64
CA GLY A 271 18.40 12.25 12.27
C GLY A 271 19.77 11.75 11.86
N ARG A 272 20.74 11.70 12.79
CA ARG A 272 22.10 11.21 12.54
C ARG A 272 22.06 9.75 12.08
N ASP A 273 21.22 8.98 12.75
CA ASP A 273 21.03 7.56 12.52
C ASP A 273 20.24 7.25 11.25
N VAL A 274 19.22 8.05 10.96
CA VAL A 274 18.44 7.94 9.73
C VAL A 274 19.30 8.28 8.52
N VAL A 275 19.98 9.43 8.54
CA VAL A 275 20.85 9.89 7.44
C VAL A 275 21.99 8.89 7.20
N ALA A 276 22.63 8.38 8.25
CA ALA A 276 23.63 7.32 8.11
C ALA A 276 23.05 6.07 7.42
N SER A 277 21.84 5.65 7.81
CA SER A 277 21.19 4.47 7.22
C SER A 277 20.78 4.68 5.77
N THR A 278 20.19 5.81 5.43
CA THR A 278 19.71 6.09 4.07
C THR A 278 20.88 6.35 3.13
N PHE A 279 21.90 7.09 3.58
CA PHE A 279 23.10 7.32 2.78
C PHE A 279 23.83 6.00 2.47
N GLY A 280 24.01 5.11 3.45
CA GLY A 280 24.62 3.79 3.24
C GLY A 280 23.80 2.83 2.36
N GLN A 281 22.50 3.08 2.19
CA GLN A 281 21.61 2.31 1.28
C GLN A 281 21.52 2.91 -0.13
N GLU A 282 22.26 3.98 -0.41
CA GLU A 282 22.11 4.74 -1.65
C GLU A 282 20.65 5.13 -1.90
N TRP A 283 19.98 5.61 -0.83
CA TRP A 283 18.56 5.99 -0.87
C TRP A 283 18.25 6.99 -1.98
N PHE A 284 19.22 7.89 -2.20
CA PHE A 284 19.41 8.65 -3.42
C PHE A 284 20.53 7.96 -4.20
N PRO A 285 20.23 7.36 -5.37
CA PRO A 285 21.22 6.58 -6.11
C PRO A 285 22.32 7.49 -6.66
N SER A 286 23.55 6.97 -6.69
CA SER A 286 24.61 7.54 -7.51
C SER A 286 24.32 7.26 -8.98
N ALA A 287 24.94 8.01 -9.90
CA ALA A 287 24.80 7.80 -11.35
C ALA A 287 25.27 6.41 -11.83
N ALA A 288 25.87 5.59 -10.95
CA ALA A 288 26.45 4.29 -11.27
C ALA A 288 25.48 3.10 -11.18
N ARG A 289 24.20 3.32 -10.84
CA ARG A 289 23.21 2.22 -10.78
C ARG A 289 22.81 1.80 -12.20
N PRO A 290 23.00 0.53 -12.61
CA PRO A 290 22.60 0.08 -13.95
C PRO A 290 21.07 0.06 -14.09
N GLY A 291 20.55 0.62 -15.18
CA GLY A 291 19.12 0.67 -15.48
C GLY A 291 18.40 1.88 -14.90
N HIS A 292 17.38 2.36 -15.63
CA HIS A 292 16.47 3.39 -15.11
C HIS A 292 15.32 2.70 -14.38
N PRO A 293 15.06 3.04 -13.10
CA PRO A 293 13.99 2.41 -12.36
C PRO A 293 12.65 2.63 -13.07
N THR A 294 11.77 1.64 -13.08
CA THR A 294 10.42 1.80 -13.66
C THR A 294 9.33 1.81 -12.58
N ALA A 295 8.24 2.54 -12.83
CA ALA A 295 7.07 2.52 -11.94
C ALA A 295 6.37 1.15 -11.90
N ALA A 296 6.57 0.33 -12.93
CA ALA A 296 5.99 -1.00 -13.05
C ALA A 296 6.69 -2.02 -12.16
N GLU A 297 8.01 -1.91 -11.95
CA GLU A 297 8.79 -2.85 -11.15
C GLU A 297 8.64 -2.60 -9.64
N HIS A 298 8.06 -3.58 -8.95
CA HIS A 298 7.70 -3.48 -7.52
C HIS A 298 8.85 -3.04 -6.61
N TYR A 299 10.05 -3.54 -6.84
CA TYR A 299 11.21 -3.26 -6.00
C TYR A 299 11.80 -1.87 -6.27
N GLU A 300 11.47 -1.26 -7.42
CA GLU A 300 12.05 -0.01 -7.89
C GLU A 300 11.13 1.19 -7.73
N ARG A 301 9.85 0.99 -7.38
CA ARG A 301 8.90 2.09 -7.18
C ARG A 301 9.40 3.17 -6.22
N TRP A 302 10.08 2.79 -5.14
CA TRP A 302 10.67 3.74 -4.19
C TRP A 302 11.81 4.58 -4.80
N LEU A 303 12.54 4.03 -5.77
CA LEU A 303 13.58 4.75 -6.50
C LEU A 303 12.95 5.67 -7.55
N TYR A 304 11.98 5.15 -8.30
CA TYR A 304 11.24 5.92 -9.31
C TYR A 304 10.52 7.13 -8.69
N TYR A 305 9.81 6.91 -7.58
CA TYR A 305 9.06 7.93 -6.85
C TYR A 305 9.85 8.55 -5.69
N ARG A 306 11.19 8.53 -5.73
CA ARG A 306 11.99 9.17 -4.70
C ARG A 306 11.72 10.67 -4.71
N LEU A 307 11.49 11.26 -3.53
CA LEU A 307 11.26 12.69 -3.41
C LEU A 307 12.41 13.49 -4.04
N ASN A 308 12.05 14.44 -4.90
CA ASN A 308 12.98 15.35 -5.53
C ASN A 308 12.78 16.74 -4.91
N GLY A 309 13.82 17.31 -4.31
CA GLY A 309 13.71 18.59 -3.63
C GLY A 309 13.35 19.76 -4.55
N ALA A 310 13.76 19.73 -5.82
CA ALA A 310 13.33 20.74 -6.78
C ALA A 310 11.84 20.61 -7.12
N ALA A 311 11.34 19.39 -7.30
CA ALA A 311 9.92 19.14 -7.54
C ALA A 311 9.05 19.49 -6.32
N CYS A 312 9.60 19.39 -5.11
CA CYS A 312 8.96 19.89 -3.89
C CYS A 312 9.06 21.41 -3.71
N GLY A 313 9.66 22.15 -4.65
CA GLY A 313 9.86 23.60 -4.57
C GLY A 313 10.90 24.06 -3.54
N ALA A 314 11.72 23.15 -3.01
CA ALA A 314 12.75 23.48 -2.02
C ALA A 314 14.07 23.96 -2.65
N PHE A 315 14.28 23.69 -3.94
CA PHE A 315 15.51 24.00 -4.67
C PHE A 315 15.24 24.34 -6.14
N GLY A 316 16.19 24.99 -6.80
CA GLY A 316 16.22 24.98 -8.27
C GLY A 316 16.59 23.59 -8.83
N ALA A 317 16.16 23.24 -10.04
CA ALA A 317 16.46 21.92 -10.64
C ALA A 317 17.97 21.63 -10.71
N ALA A 318 18.75 22.58 -11.25
CA ALA A 318 20.21 22.46 -11.35
C ALA A 318 20.93 22.50 -9.98
N GLU A 319 20.31 23.12 -8.98
CA GLU A 319 20.82 23.11 -7.59
C GLU A 319 20.62 21.73 -6.97
N TRP A 320 19.42 21.18 -7.06
CA TRP A 320 19.12 19.83 -6.59
C TRP A 320 19.99 18.77 -7.25
N GLU A 321 20.21 18.86 -8.55
CA GLU A 321 21.06 17.91 -9.27
C GLU A 321 22.48 17.87 -8.70
N ARG A 322 23.09 19.04 -8.50
CA ARG A 322 24.44 19.21 -7.96
C ARG A 322 24.55 18.98 -6.45
N LEU A 323 23.43 18.94 -5.73
CA LEU A 323 23.42 18.77 -4.28
C LEU A 323 24.07 17.42 -3.91
N PRO A 324 25.07 17.39 -2.99
CA PRO A 324 25.71 16.15 -2.59
C PRO A 324 24.71 15.12 -2.06
N LEU A 325 24.95 13.82 -2.34
CA LEU A 325 24.02 12.75 -1.94
C LEU A 325 23.77 12.71 -0.43
N PHE A 326 24.80 12.97 0.38
CA PHE A 326 24.64 13.08 1.84
C PHE A 326 23.66 14.20 2.22
N GLU A 327 23.76 15.34 1.57
CA GLU A 327 22.88 16.49 1.80
C GLU A 327 21.44 16.22 1.36
N LYS A 328 21.23 15.52 0.24
CA LYS A 328 19.89 15.06 -0.18
C LYS A 328 19.24 14.20 0.92
N ASN A 329 20.01 13.32 1.56
CA ASN A 329 19.53 12.49 2.67
C ASN A 329 19.21 13.33 3.92
N ALA A 330 20.08 14.29 4.28
CA ALA A 330 19.85 15.18 5.41
C ALA A 330 18.61 16.07 5.18
N TRP A 331 18.51 16.71 4.01
CA TRP A 331 17.33 17.47 3.60
C TRP A 331 16.07 16.61 3.67
N HIS A 332 16.09 15.38 3.15
CA HIS A 332 14.93 14.50 3.15
C HIS A 332 14.40 14.23 4.56
N TRP A 333 15.27 13.91 5.52
CA TRP A 333 14.87 13.66 6.91
C TRP A 333 14.21 14.91 7.52
N ALA A 334 14.81 16.09 7.35
CA ALA A 334 14.27 17.33 7.89
C ALA A 334 12.95 17.72 7.21
N HIS A 335 12.92 17.69 5.88
CA HIS A 335 11.75 18.05 5.06
C HIS A 335 10.52 17.19 5.41
N VAL A 336 10.67 15.87 5.43
CA VAL A 336 9.55 14.96 5.70
C VAL A 336 9.05 15.14 7.14
N ASN A 337 9.94 15.22 8.14
CA ASN A 337 9.50 15.40 9.52
C ASN A 337 8.87 16.79 9.78
N ARG A 338 9.34 17.86 9.13
CA ARG A 338 8.67 19.17 9.19
C ARG A 338 7.24 19.09 8.65
N GLY A 339 7.05 18.39 7.53
CA GLY A 339 5.73 18.16 6.96
C GLY A 339 4.81 17.36 7.90
N ILE A 340 5.35 16.30 8.53
CA ILE A 340 4.62 15.54 9.55
C ILE A 340 4.25 16.45 10.71
N GLU A 341 5.21 17.19 11.28
CA GLU A 341 4.98 18.07 12.43
C GLU A 341 3.87 19.07 12.14
N GLN A 342 3.89 19.71 10.98
CA GLN A 342 2.89 20.69 10.58
C GLN A 342 1.47 20.09 10.56
N ALA A 343 1.28 18.95 9.88
CA ALA A 343 -0.04 18.34 9.74
C ALA A 343 -0.49 17.62 11.03
N TRP A 344 0.43 16.95 11.72
CA TRP A 344 0.18 16.23 12.97
C TRP A 344 -0.15 17.18 14.13
N SER A 345 0.54 18.34 14.21
CA SER A 345 0.28 19.35 15.24
C SER A 345 -1.01 20.14 15.03
N ALA A 346 -1.64 20.02 13.85
CA ALA A 346 -2.98 20.55 13.61
C ALA A 346 -4.08 19.61 14.12
N LEU A 347 -3.76 18.35 14.44
CA LEU A 347 -4.74 17.38 14.96
C LEU A 347 -5.07 17.66 16.43
N PRO A 348 -6.30 17.36 16.88
CA PRO A 348 -6.65 17.34 18.30
C PRO A 348 -5.71 16.41 19.12
N ALA A 349 -5.48 16.76 20.39
CA ALA A 349 -4.53 16.06 21.25
C ALA A 349 -4.88 14.57 21.42
N GLU A 350 -6.17 14.25 21.48
CA GLU A 350 -6.70 12.89 21.60
C GLU A 350 -6.54 12.03 20.33
N ARG A 351 -6.20 12.65 19.20
CA ARG A 351 -5.97 11.98 17.91
C ARG A 351 -4.49 11.82 17.58
N ARG A 352 -3.58 12.33 18.40
CA ARG A 352 -2.16 12.41 18.06
C ARG A 352 -1.26 11.89 19.19
N PHE A 353 -0.29 11.06 18.85
CA PHE A 353 0.73 10.53 19.76
C PHE A 353 2.12 10.67 19.15
N PHE A 354 3.10 11.10 19.95
CA PHE A 354 4.47 11.30 19.51
C PHE A 354 5.39 10.31 20.22
N VAL A 355 6.27 9.64 19.48
CA VAL A 355 7.23 8.71 20.05
C VAL A 355 8.53 8.70 19.27
N ARG A 356 9.65 8.74 20.01
CA ARG A 356 10.99 8.47 19.47
C ARG A 356 11.22 6.96 19.44
N LEU A 357 11.87 6.45 18.40
CA LEU A 357 12.20 5.03 18.29
C LEU A 357 12.98 4.53 19.53
N GLU A 358 13.89 5.38 20.02
CA GLU A 358 14.76 5.16 21.17
C GLU A 358 13.98 5.01 22.48
N GLU A 359 12.79 5.60 22.55
CA GLU A 359 11.90 5.59 23.72
C GLU A 359 10.73 4.60 23.58
N LEU A 360 10.61 3.94 22.41
CA LEU A 360 9.44 3.15 22.05
C LEU A 360 9.11 2.09 23.09
N ALA A 361 10.12 1.39 23.61
CA ALA A 361 9.93 0.35 24.63
C ALA A 361 9.27 0.90 25.90
N ALA A 362 9.75 2.05 26.39
CA ALA A 362 9.26 2.71 27.59
C ALA A 362 7.85 3.31 27.41
N GLN A 363 7.46 3.64 26.17
CA GLN A 363 6.17 4.25 25.87
C GLN A 363 5.06 3.27 25.46
N THR A 364 5.32 1.96 25.47
CA THR A 364 4.38 0.93 24.98
C THR A 364 3.00 0.99 25.64
N GLU A 365 2.93 1.09 26.97
CA GLU A 365 1.67 1.15 27.69
C GLU A 365 0.87 2.43 27.38
N ALA A 366 1.57 3.58 27.27
CA ALA A 366 0.96 4.85 26.90
C ALA A 366 0.42 4.80 25.47
N LEU A 367 1.17 4.18 24.55
CA LEU A 367 0.75 3.96 23.18
C LEU A 367 -0.47 3.03 23.10
N CYS A 368 -0.50 1.93 23.86
CA CYS A 368 -1.67 1.04 23.95
C CYS A 368 -2.92 1.78 24.46
N ARG A 369 -2.78 2.58 25.53
CA ARG A 369 -3.87 3.43 26.05
C ARG A 369 -4.36 4.42 25.00
N PHE A 370 -3.44 5.12 24.32
CA PHE A 370 -3.77 6.03 23.23
C PHE A 370 -4.53 5.32 22.10
N LEU A 371 -4.09 4.11 21.73
CA LEU A 371 -4.77 3.31 20.71
C LEU A 371 -6.10 2.73 21.21
N GLY A 372 -6.42 2.82 22.50
CA GLY A 372 -7.69 2.37 23.08
C GLY A 372 -7.76 0.86 23.27
N VAL A 373 -6.65 0.25 23.64
CA VAL A 373 -6.54 -1.16 24.06
C VAL A 373 -5.92 -1.23 25.46
N ALA A 374 -5.97 -2.42 26.08
CA ALA A 374 -5.39 -2.62 27.40
C ALA A 374 -3.87 -2.28 27.39
N PRO A 375 -3.35 -1.55 28.39
CA PRO A 375 -1.93 -1.31 28.51
C PRO A 375 -1.20 -2.63 28.75
N GLN A 376 -0.13 -2.88 28.00
CA GLN A 376 0.78 -3.99 28.26
C GLN A 376 2.20 -3.61 27.82
N PRO A 377 3.23 -4.02 28.58
CA PRO A 377 4.61 -3.86 28.16
C PRO A 377 4.87 -4.77 26.95
N LEU A 378 5.36 -4.17 25.88
CA LEU A 378 5.76 -4.89 24.67
C LEU A 378 7.28 -4.78 24.53
N PRO A 379 8.06 -5.84 24.77
CA PRO A 379 9.52 -5.74 24.69
C PRO A 379 9.95 -5.52 23.23
N VAL A 380 10.77 -4.51 22.98
CA VAL A 380 11.27 -4.19 21.64
C VAL A 380 12.44 -5.13 21.31
N GLU A 381 12.24 -5.99 20.31
CA GLU A 381 13.31 -6.84 19.79
C GLU A 381 14.25 -6.00 18.90
N GLN A 382 15.54 -5.95 19.25
CA GLN A 382 16.56 -5.35 18.41
C GLN A 382 16.95 -6.30 17.27
N GLY A 383 16.09 -6.38 16.24
CA GLY A 383 16.25 -7.37 15.16
C GLY A 383 16.85 -6.85 13.84
N ASN A 384 16.97 -5.54 13.64
CA ASN A 384 17.32 -4.98 12.33
C ASN A 384 18.73 -4.37 12.33
N ARG A 385 19.77 -5.20 12.28
CA ARG A 385 21.13 -4.74 11.97
C ARG A 385 21.28 -4.54 10.46
N ALA A 386 21.92 -3.45 10.06
CA ALA A 386 22.22 -3.21 8.65
C ALA A 386 23.18 -4.30 8.14
N THR A 387 22.90 -4.85 6.95
CA THR A 387 23.75 -5.82 6.26
C THR A 387 24.82 -5.16 5.39
N TYR A 388 24.91 -3.83 5.43
CA TYR A 388 25.78 -2.98 4.64
C TYR A 388 26.57 -2.03 5.56
N PRO A 389 27.73 -1.50 5.11
CA PRO A 389 28.49 -0.53 5.89
C PRO A 389 27.68 0.72 6.20
N VAL A 390 27.60 1.11 7.47
CA VAL A 390 26.94 2.34 7.91
C VAL A 390 27.96 3.22 8.61
N LYS A 391 28.32 4.32 7.96
CA LYS A 391 29.18 5.36 8.54
C LYS A 391 28.38 6.16 9.56
N ARG A 392 28.68 6.00 10.85
CA ARG A 392 27.96 6.64 11.96
C ARG A 392 28.55 8.01 12.29
N TRP A 393 27.84 8.77 13.11
CA TRP A 393 28.21 10.13 13.56
C TRP A 393 29.71 10.32 13.86
N PRO A 394 30.38 9.47 14.68
CA PRO A 394 31.81 9.66 14.98
C PRO A 394 32.72 9.52 13.76
N GLN A 395 32.29 8.78 12.75
CA GLN A 395 33.04 8.52 11.52
C GLN A 395 32.81 9.60 10.46
N TRP A 396 31.79 10.46 10.61
CA TRP A 396 31.48 11.53 9.65
C TRP A 396 32.62 12.55 9.55
N SER A 397 32.90 12.99 8.32
CA SER A 397 33.86 14.07 8.05
C SER A 397 33.35 15.40 8.60
N ALA A 398 34.24 16.38 8.75
CA ALA A 398 33.84 17.73 9.15
C ALA A 398 32.78 18.32 8.20
N ALA A 399 32.92 18.10 6.89
CA ALA A 399 31.95 18.56 5.90
C ALA A 399 30.57 17.89 6.05
N GLU A 400 30.52 16.57 6.30
CA GLU A 400 29.26 15.85 6.55
C GLU A 400 28.58 16.33 7.83
N ARG A 401 29.34 16.55 8.91
CA ARG A 401 28.79 17.08 10.17
C ARG A 401 28.23 18.49 10.00
N SER A 402 28.98 19.40 9.35
CA SER A 402 28.51 20.76 9.05
C SER A 402 27.28 20.76 8.13
N ALA A 403 27.24 19.84 7.14
CA ALA A 403 26.08 19.66 6.28
C ALA A 403 24.85 19.16 7.05
N PHE A 404 25.03 18.17 7.92
CA PHE A 404 23.95 17.67 8.76
C PHE A 404 23.41 18.77 9.69
N GLU A 405 24.29 19.53 10.35
CA GLU A 405 23.88 20.62 11.22
C GLU A 405 23.11 21.72 10.46
N ARG A 406 23.56 22.07 9.26
CA ARG A 406 22.84 23.03 8.40
C ARG A 406 21.42 22.57 8.05
N TRP A 407 21.26 21.29 7.71
CA TRP A 407 19.98 20.76 7.23
C TRP A 407 19.02 20.34 8.33
N CYS A 408 19.55 19.79 9.42
CA CYS A 408 18.81 19.09 10.46
C CYS A 408 18.99 19.72 11.85
N GLY A 409 19.90 20.68 12.04
CA GLY A 409 20.30 21.15 13.37
C GLY A 409 19.14 21.77 14.15
N ALA A 410 18.34 22.63 13.52
CA ALA A 410 17.18 23.25 14.15
C ALA A 410 16.11 22.21 14.55
N GLU A 411 15.90 21.21 13.72
CA GLU A 411 14.98 20.09 13.97
C GLU A 411 15.49 19.20 15.10
N MET A 412 16.79 18.91 15.10
CA MET A 412 17.43 18.13 16.16
C MET A 412 17.43 18.88 17.49
N ASP A 413 17.56 20.21 17.51
CA ASP A 413 17.43 21.02 18.72
C ASP A 413 16.02 20.90 19.33
N ARG A 414 14.99 20.85 18.48
CA ARG A 414 13.59 20.74 18.90
C ARG A 414 13.22 19.31 19.31
N TRP A 415 13.58 18.33 18.51
CA TRP A 415 13.12 16.95 18.67
C TRP A 415 14.09 16.07 19.44
N TYR A 416 15.38 16.43 19.53
CA TYR A 416 16.44 15.70 20.23
C TYR A 416 17.36 16.67 21.00
N PRO A 417 16.87 17.45 21.98
CA PRO A 417 17.60 18.58 22.58
C PRO A 417 18.97 18.24 23.20
N ALA A 418 19.24 16.97 23.50
CA ALA A 418 20.53 16.50 24.01
C ALA A 418 21.58 16.19 22.92
N TRP A 419 21.22 16.19 21.63
CA TRP A 419 22.06 15.68 20.54
C TRP A 419 23.42 16.39 20.39
N ARG A 420 23.49 17.67 20.77
CA ARG A 420 24.73 18.47 20.74
C ARG A 420 25.72 18.08 21.83
N ARG A 421 25.31 17.36 22.87
CA ARG A 421 26.23 16.89 23.92
C ARG A 421 27.16 15.79 23.40
N ASP A 422 26.64 14.94 22.52
CA ASP A 422 27.41 13.88 21.85
C ASP A 422 28.33 14.42 20.73
N TRP A 423 28.29 15.73 20.45
CA TRP A 423 29.14 16.39 19.45
C TRP A 423 30.59 16.55 19.92
N ARG A 424 30.80 16.65 21.24
CA ARG A 424 32.10 16.96 21.87
C ARG A 424 32.81 15.72 22.45
N GLY A 425 32.43 14.53 21.99
CA GLY A 425 33.05 13.25 22.34
C GLY A 425 34.04 12.78 21.29
#